data_AF-A0A8W8M8W5-F1
#
_entry.id   AF-A0A8W8M8W5-F1
#
_cell.length_a   1.000
_cell.length_b   1.000
_cell.length_c   1.000
_cell.angle_alpha   90.00
_cell.angle_beta   90.00
_cell.angle_gamma   90.00
#
_symmetry.space_group_name_H-M   'P 1'
#
loop_
_entity.id
_entity.type
_entity.pdbx_description
1 polymer ?
#
loop_
_entity_poly.entity_id
_entity_poly.type
_entity_poly.pdbx_seq_one_letter_code
_entity_poly.pdbx_strand_id
1 'polypeptide(L)'
;MGWRYYCRLKDDSPISSGTPDKHVAFQVTTTDDIPANGGVIVFDQVNTNLGQGYNSTSGIFTIWRDGVYIFTWSMRSHPVTRKYTDTYLFVNGEAVGNLRDKSENLVTNSAMFHLKSRDQVYICSRYTTLYVGAMSQFSGWLQSPDFQMSYSNDCGVSFHGYAVSANDENVIRYQSKENPDERRSRLITTSNVTIVLMSNTVVNRGGTSEMQHVIDGENVTLSVIDGQCSDDVGVFLVTVATADFGGSTFEIKNRKTHFHITSCTLTAFCLINGPAFNIWAAGTTLNTTVMFDDIITNNDVTINEAFGTVSLLQRGIYFLSWTVHAYNDSVILSSLAVDDVIIRNLTVTSPPDCHTVSTNVALLPVQAMTTIKIKILVGEIGKLGMYISGFLISSFET
;
A
#
# COMPACT_ATOMS: atom_id res chain seq x y z
N MET A 1 -13.47 3.05 26.09
CA MET A 1 -14.21 4.12 25.39
C MET A 1 -13.43 5.46 25.25
N GLY A 2 -12.21 5.61 25.79
CA GLY A 2 -11.54 6.93 25.81
C GLY A 2 -10.67 7.34 24.61
N TRP A 3 -10.06 6.44 23.82
CA TRP A 3 -9.06 6.84 22.81
C TRP A 3 -9.68 7.54 21.60
N ARG A 4 -10.90 7.12 21.22
CA ARG A 4 -11.69 7.78 20.18
C ARG A 4 -11.97 9.25 20.49
N TYR A 5 -11.92 9.66 21.77
CA TYR A 5 -12.06 11.07 22.15
C TYR A 5 -10.82 11.89 21.78
N TYR A 6 -9.61 11.37 22.05
CA TYR A 6 -8.34 12.03 21.69
C TYR A 6 -8.06 12.00 20.19
N CYS A 7 -8.76 11.13 19.47
CA CYS A 7 -8.76 11.07 18.01
C CYS A 7 -9.82 11.96 17.35
N ARG A 8 -10.52 12.83 18.09
CA ARG A 8 -11.48 13.80 17.51
C ARG A 8 -10.87 15.19 17.31
N LEU A 9 -9.54 15.28 17.21
CA LEU A 9 -8.87 16.54 16.93
C LEU A 9 -9.32 17.08 15.57
N LYS A 10 -9.61 18.38 15.54
CA LYS A 10 -9.76 19.15 14.31
C LYS A 10 -8.51 19.98 14.15
N ASP A 11 -7.99 20.02 12.92
CA ASP A 11 -7.01 21.05 12.58
C ASP A 11 -7.76 22.36 12.31
N ASP A 12 -7.71 23.29 13.26
CA ASP A 12 -8.29 24.64 13.12
C ASP A 12 -7.25 25.65 12.60
N SER A 13 -6.07 25.19 12.15
CA SER A 13 -5.03 26.05 11.60
C SER A 13 -5.57 26.86 10.42
N PRO A 14 -5.19 28.14 10.28
CA PRO A 14 -5.65 28.96 9.17
C PRO A 14 -5.28 28.31 7.84
N ILE A 15 -6.27 28.22 6.96
CA ILE A 15 -6.14 27.68 5.61
C ILE A 15 -5.01 28.44 4.89
N SER A 16 -3.97 27.72 4.48
CA SER A 16 -2.99 28.23 3.52
C SER A 16 -3.76 28.73 2.29
N SER A 17 -3.64 30.02 1.96
CA SER A 17 -4.29 30.64 0.80
C SER A 17 -3.63 30.23 -0.52
N GLY A 18 -3.22 28.96 -0.64
CA GLY A 18 -2.69 28.38 -1.85
C GLY A 18 -3.82 28.13 -2.85
N THR A 19 -3.58 28.49 -4.10
CA THR A 19 -4.39 27.99 -5.22
C THR A 19 -4.47 26.46 -5.16
N PRO A 20 -5.63 25.82 -5.44
CA PRO A 20 -5.72 24.37 -5.51
C PRO A 20 -4.67 23.83 -6.48
N ASP A 21 -3.65 23.16 -5.97
CA ASP A 21 -2.61 22.56 -6.81
C ASP A 21 -3.25 21.48 -7.70
N LYS A 22 -2.81 21.42 -8.96
CA LYS A 22 -3.22 20.36 -9.89
C LYS A 22 -2.78 19.00 -9.35
N HIS A 23 -1.67 18.97 -8.61
CA HIS A 23 -1.05 17.77 -8.06
C HIS A 23 -1.17 17.75 -6.54
N VAL A 24 -1.82 16.71 -6.01
CA VAL A 24 -1.98 16.55 -4.56
C VAL A 24 -1.47 15.17 -4.18
N ALA A 25 -0.37 15.14 -3.44
CA ALA A 25 0.16 13.92 -2.87
C ALA A 25 1.10 14.22 -1.70
N PHE A 26 1.11 13.34 -0.71
CA PHE A 26 2.04 13.42 0.41
C PHE A 26 2.57 12.05 0.81
N GLN A 27 3.77 12.06 1.37
CA GLN A 27 4.35 10.96 2.12
C GLN A 27 5.13 11.53 3.28
N VAL A 28 4.86 10.98 4.46
CA VAL A 28 5.53 11.33 5.71
C VAL A 28 6.00 10.07 6.43
N THR A 29 7.11 10.17 7.15
CA THR A 29 7.72 9.08 7.90
C THR A 29 8.12 9.47 9.31
N THR A 30 8.31 8.47 10.16
CA THR A 30 8.99 8.61 11.45
C THR A 30 10.49 8.39 11.27
N THR A 31 11.33 9.27 11.82
CA THR A 31 12.80 9.06 11.82
C THR A 31 13.23 8.11 12.94
N ASP A 32 12.52 8.16 14.07
CA ASP A 32 12.79 7.37 15.27
C ASP A 32 11.50 6.72 15.80
N ASP A 33 11.64 5.92 16.86
CA ASP A 33 10.51 5.39 17.60
C ASP A 33 9.79 6.53 18.34
N ILE A 34 8.55 6.83 17.95
CA ILE A 34 7.77 7.93 18.53
C ILE A 34 6.69 7.41 19.49
N PRO A 35 6.45 8.09 20.64
CA PRO A 35 5.33 7.76 21.51
C PRO A 35 4.00 7.97 20.79
N ALA A 36 3.12 6.97 20.87
CA ALA A 36 1.81 6.99 20.22
C ALA A 36 0.65 6.97 21.23
N ASN A 37 0.82 6.30 22.38
CA ASN A 37 -0.07 6.08 23.54
C ASN A 37 -1.51 6.68 23.48
N GLY A 38 -2.27 6.38 22.42
CA GLY A 38 -3.57 6.99 22.14
C GLY A 38 -3.48 8.42 21.61
N GLY A 39 -4.09 8.66 20.44
CA GLY A 39 -4.18 9.98 19.82
C GLY A 39 -3.63 10.01 18.39
N VAL A 40 -3.61 11.20 17.80
CA VAL A 40 -3.11 11.42 16.44
C VAL A 40 -1.60 11.21 16.41
N ILE A 41 -1.14 10.44 15.43
CA ILE A 41 0.28 10.22 15.19
C ILE A 41 0.79 11.37 14.32
N VAL A 42 1.78 12.10 14.83
CA VAL A 42 2.49 13.13 14.08
C VAL A 42 3.78 12.54 13.55
N PHE A 43 3.89 12.46 12.22
CA PHE A 43 5.11 12.02 11.54
C PHE A 43 6.07 13.20 11.44
N ASP A 44 7.30 13.00 11.90
CA ASP A 44 8.32 14.05 12.08
C ASP A 44 9.11 14.36 10.80
N GLN A 45 9.07 13.47 9.81
CA GLN A 45 9.72 13.67 8.52
C GLN A 45 8.70 13.81 7.40
N VAL A 46 8.71 14.97 6.73
CA VAL A 46 7.93 15.20 5.50
C VAL A 46 8.79 14.90 4.29
N ASN A 47 8.46 13.85 3.53
CA ASN A 47 9.19 13.48 2.32
C ASN A 47 8.61 14.16 1.07
N THR A 48 7.28 14.14 0.96
CA THR A 48 6.50 14.77 -0.12
C THR A 48 5.28 15.45 0.49
N ASN A 49 4.93 16.66 0.04
CA ASN A 49 3.70 17.38 0.45
C ASN A 49 3.18 18.32 -0.64
N LEU A 50 2.96 17.78 -1.84
CA LEU A 50 2.42 18.53 -2.97
C LEU A 50 0.95 18.88 -2.72
N GLY A 51 0.56 20.11 -3.08
CA GLY A 51 -0.71 20.70 -2.65
C GLY A 51 -0.77 21.12 -1.17
N GLN A 52 0.31 20.91 -0.39
CA GLN A 52 0.47 21.40 0.99
C GLN A 52 -0.72 21.06 1.91
N GLY A 53 -1.24 19.83 1.79
CA GLY A 53 -2.37 19.35 2.60
C GLY A 53 -1.96 18.82 3.96
N TYR A 54 -0.75 18.28 4.12
CA TYR A 54 -0.29 17.70 5.38
C TYR A 54 0.29 18.78 6.29
N ASN A 55 -0.18 18.83 7.54
CA ASN A 55 0.35 19.68 8.60
C ASN A 55 1.24 18.86 9.54
N SER A 56 2.55 19.14 9.52
CA SER A 56 3.55 18.44 10.33
C SER A 56 3.48 18.73 11.83
N THR A 57 2.68 19.71 12.26
CA THR A 57 2.45 19.99 13.68
C THR A 57 1.29 19.16 14.22
N SER A 58 0.22 18.99 13.44
CA SER A 58 -0.99 18.29 13.87
C SER A 58 -1.02 16.81 13.46
N GLY A 59 -0.25 16.40 12.45
CA GLY A 59 -0.33 15.06 11.84
C GLY A 59 -1.54 14.88 10.91
N ILE A 60 -2.23 15.97 10.57
CA ILE A 60 -3.49 15.95 9.83
C ILE A 60 -3.27 16.36 8.38
N PHE A 61 -3.82 15.58 7.46
CA PHE A 61 -3.93 15.92 6.05
C PHE A 61 -5.30 16.53 5.77
N THR A 62 -5.32 17.79 5.32
CA THR A 62 -6.56 18.49 4.95
C THR A 62 -6.77 18.43 3.44
N ILE A 63 -7.97 18.01 3.04
CA ILE A 63 -8.39 17.94 1.64
C ILE A 63 -8.67 19.36 1.13
N TRP A 64 -7.99 19.76 0.06
CA TRP A 64 -8.24 21.08 -0.57
C TRP A 64 -9.13 21.01 -1.80
N ARG A 65 -9.24 19.83 -2.42
CA ARG A 65 -9.92 19.61 -3.69
C ARG A 65 -10.82 18.39 -3.58
N ASP A 66 -12.07 18.54 -4.03
CA ASP A 66 -13.01 17.43 -4.08
C ASP A 66 -12.52 16.35 -5.05
N GLY A 67 -12.61 15.09 -4.63
CA GLY A 67 -12.19 13.96 -5.44
C GLY A 67 -12.09 12.64 -4.69
N VAL A 68 -11.72 11.60 -5.43
CA VAL A 68 -11.31 10.31 -4.88
C VAL A 68 -9.86 10.38 -4.45
N TYR A 69 -9.61 10.09 -3.19
CA TYR A 69 -8.29 10.00 -2.58
C TYR A 69 -7.98 8.57 -2.19
N ILE A 70 -6.71 8.19 -2.31
CA ILE A 70 -6.19 6.91 -1.83
C ILE A 70 -5.14 7.20 -0.78
N PHE A 71 -5.18 6.41 0.29
CA PHE A 71 -4.25 6.50 1.41
C PHE A 71 -3.59 5.14 1.64
N THR A 72 -2.32 5.17 2.00
CA THR A 72 -1.61 4.01 2.55
C THR A 72 -0.95 4.40 3.86
N TRP A 73 -0.95 3.49 4.81
CA TRP A 73 -0.19 3.68 6.05
C TRP A 73 0.51 2.38 6.40
N SER A 74 1.81 2.50 6.66
CA SER A 74 2.67 1.38 7.04
C SER A 74 3.22 1.61 8.43
N MET A 75 2.91 0.72 9.37
CA MET A 75 3.30 0.88 10.75
C MET A 75 4.23 -0.24 11.17
N ARG A 76 5.31 0.11 11.86
CA ARG A 76 6.25 -0.82 12.47
C ARG A 76 6.02 -0.83 13.98
N SER A 77 5.98 -2.01 14.59
CA SER A 77 5.91 -2.08 16.06
C SER A 77 7.26 -1.72 16.68
N HIS A 78 7.23 -1.19 17.90
CA HIS A 78 8.46 -0.88 18.64
C HIS A 78 9.13 -2.17 19.11
N PRO A 79 10.41 -2.43 18.77
CA PRO A 79 11.09 -3.71 18.99
C PRO A 79 11.05 -4.19 20.46
N VAL A 80 11.26 -3.26 21.40
CA VAL A 80 11.35 -3.60 22.84
C VAL A 80 9.98 -3.88 23.47
N THR A 81 8.90 -3.22 23.04
CA THR A 81 7.61 -3.37 23.72
C THR A 81 6.86 -4.64 23.32
N ARG A 82 7.10 -5.16 22.10
CA ARG A 82 6.41 -6.32 21.51
C ARG A 82 4.87 -6.27 21.67
N LYS A 83 4.32 -5.06 21.73
CA LYS A 83 2.89 -4.80 21.83
C LYS A 83 2.30 -4.61 20.43
N TYR A 84 0.99 -4.78 20.35
CA TYR A 84 0.25 -4.54 19.11
C TYR A 84 0.47 -3.11 18.61
N THR A 85 0.79 -3.03 17.33
CA THR A 85 0.54 -1.84 16.52
C THR A 85 -0.94 -1.90 16.14
N ASP A 86 -1.79 -1.12 16.81
CA ASP A 86 -3.24 -1.03 16.59
C ASP A 86 -3.56 0.43 16.27
N THR A 87 -3.58 0.73 14.98
CA THR A 87 -3.75 2.08 14.44
C THR A 87 -4.97 2.14 13.53
N TYR A 88 -5.49 3.34 13.34
CA TYR A 88 -6.71 3.58 12.61
C TYR A 88 -6.54 4.77 11.69
N LEU A 89 -7.04 4.64 10.48
CA LEU A 89 -7.27 5.77 9.60
C LEU A 89 -8.56 6.47 10.05
N PHE A 90 -8.46 7.77 10.27
CA PHE A 90 -9.59 8.62 10.62
C PHE A 90 -9.92 9.58 9.49
N VAL A 91 -11.22 9.79 9.29
CA VAL A 91 -11.77 10.87 8.46
C VAL A 91 -12.74 11.66 9.33
N ASN A 92 -12.49 12.96 9.52
CA ASN A 92 -13.36 13.87 10.26
C ASN A 92 -13.76 13.38 11.68
N GLY A 93 -12.85 12.71 12.40
CA GLY A 93 -13.14 12.19 13.75
C GLY A 93 -13.77 10.80 13.78
N GLU A 94 -14.00 10.17 12.63
CA GLU A 94 -14.52 8.81 12.51
C GLU A 94 -13.45 7.83 12.03
N ALA A 95 -13.33 6.68 12.70
CA ALA A 95 -12.42 5.63 12.28
C ALA A 95 -13.00 4.88 11.08
N VAL A 96 -12.29 4.93 9.95
CA VAL A 96 -12.71 4.34 8.67
C VAL A 96 -11.78 3.22 8.18
N GLY A 97 -10.62 3.03 8.81
CA GLY A 97 -9.70 1.93 8.51
C GLY A 97 -8.97 1.49 9.76
N ASN A 98 -8.50 0.25 9.79
CA ASN A 98 -7.69 -0.28 10.89
C ASN A 98 -6.47 -1.02 10.33
N LEU A 99 -5.37 -0.93 11.06
CA LEU A 99 -4.18 -1.74 10.86
C LEU A 99 -3.76 -2.24 12.22
N ARG A 100 -3.80 -3.57 12.35
CA ARG A 100 -3.46 -4.27 13.57
C ARG A 100 -2.46 -5.37 13.28
N ASP A 101 -1.33 -5.35 13.98
CA ASP A 101 -0.30 -6.37 13.86
C ASP A 101 0.53 -6.47 15.16
N LYS A 102 1.15 -7.62 15.39
CA LYS A 102 2.02 -7.86 16.57
C LYS A 102 3.44 -8.29 16.19
N SER A 103 3.78 -8.30 14.91
CA SER A 103 5.14 -8.57 14.43
C SER A 103 6.06 -7.36 14.59
N GLU A 104 7.37 -7.60 14.56
CA GLU A 104 8.40 -6.54 14.53
C GLU A 104 8.60 -5.97 13.11
N ASN A 105 7.87 -6.49 12.12
CA ASN A 105 7.96 -6.10 10.72
C ASN A 105 7.04 -4.91 10.41
N LEU A 106 7.30 -4.28 9.27
CA LEU A 106 6.44 -3.23 8.75
C LEU A 106 5.15 -3.87 8.22
N VAL A 107 3.99 -3.38 8.62
CA VAL A 107 2.70 -3.81 8.07
C VAL A 107 2.03 -2.63 7.41
N THR A 108 1.43 -2.86 6.24
CA THR A 108 0.82 -1.82 5.41
C THR A 108 -0.66 -2.11 5.20
N ASN A 109 -1.48 -1.06 5.20
CA ASN A 109 -2.85 -1.11 4.74
C ASN A 109 -3.15 0.07 3.80
N SER A 110 -4.25 -0.01 3.06
CA SER A 110 -4.72 1.01 2.13
C SER A 110 -6.21 1.28 2.30
N ALA A 111 -6.66 2.48 1.93
CA ALA A 111 -8.07 2.79 1.81
C ALA A 111 -8.32 3.88 0.77
N MET A 112 -9.52 3.89 0.21
CA MET A 112 -9.96 4.87 -0.78
C MET A 112 -11.28 5.49 -0.35
N PHE A 113 -11.39 6.80 -0.53
CA PHE A 113 -12.58 7.55 -0.19
C PHE A 113 -12.82 8.69 -1.17
N HIS A 114 -14.09 8.95 -1.46
CA HIS A 114 -14.51 10.21 -2.02
C HIS A 114 -14.57 11.27 -0.91
N LEU A 115 -13.74 12.31 -1.02
CA LEU A 115 -13.59 13.33 0.01
C LEU A 115 -13.85 14.73 -0.56
N LYS A 116 -14.30 15.61 0.32
CA LYS A 116 -14.65 16.99 0.03
C LYS A 116 -13.64 17.94 0.61
N SER A 117 -13.53 19.12 -0.01
CA SER A 117 -12.71 20.20 0.50
C SER A 117 -13.03 20.45 1.99
N ARG A 118 -11.96 20.55 2.79
CA ARG A 118 -11.91 20.64 4.25
C ARG A 118 -12.10 19.35 5.03
N ASP A 119 -12.31 18.20 4.38
CA ASP A 119 -12.22 16.92 5.08
C ASP A 119 -10.80 16.73 5.63
N GLN A 120 -10.69 16.09 6.79
CA GLN A 120 -9.45 15.88 7.52
C GLN A 120 -9.17 14.39 7.67
N VAL A 121 -7.96 13.98 7.28
CA VAL A 121 -7.53 12.59 7.29
C VAL A 121 -6.25 12.44 8.11
N TYR A 122 -6.20 11.48 9.01
CA TYR A 122 -5.04 11.27 9.89
C TYR A 122 -4.98 9.85 10.44
N ILE A 123 -3.79 9.45 10.91
CA ILE A 123 -3.60 8.17 11.59
C ILE A 123 -3.68 8.38 13.09
N CYS A 124 -4.44 7.51 13.74
CA CYS A 124 -4.67 7.56 15.17
C CYS A 124 -4.31 6.22 15.81
N SER A 125 -3.57 6.26 16.91
CA SER A 125 -3.19 5.05 17.65
C SER A 125 -4.23 4.72 18.72
N ARG A 126 -4.35 3.43 19.07
CA ARG A 126 -5.02 3.00 20.30
C ARG A 126 -4.06 3.14 21.48
N TYR A 127 -4.57 3.36 22.70
CA TYR A 127 -3.76 3.40 23.94
C TYR A 127 -2.86 2.18 24.17
N THR A 128 -3.21 1.03 23.58
CA THR A 128 -2.39 -0.19 23.69
C THR A 128 -1.11 -0.10 22.87
N THR A 129 -1.07 0.79 21.87
CA THR A 129 0.08 1.09 21.04
C THR A 129 0.85 2.23 21.68
N LEU A 130 1.85 1.87 22.49
CA LEU A 130 2.64 2.83 23.24
C LEU A 130 3.57 3.64 22.35
N TYR A 131 4.09 3.01 21.30
CA TYR A 131 5.04 3.59 20.35
C TYR A 131 4.73 3.12 18.93
N VAL A 132 5.14 3.94 17.98
CA VAL A 132 5.19 3.62 16.55
C VAL A 132 6.66 3.67 16.15
N GLY A 133 7.15 2.59 15.55
CA GLY A 133 8.57 2.44 15.28
C GLY A 133 9.08 3.36 14.17
N ALA A 134 10.39 3.57 14.13
CA ALA A 134 11.08 4.27 13.05
C ALA A 134 10.70 3.68 11.67
N MET A 135 10.72 4.52 10.63
CA MET A 135 10.32 4.19 9.26
C MET A 135 8.83 3.87 9.07
N SER A 136 7.99 4.05 10.10
CA SER A 136 6.54 4.03 9.92
C SER A 136 6.13 5.22 9.05
N GLN A 137 5.07 5.07 8.25
CA GLN A 137 4.73 6.04 7.23
C GLN A 137 3.23 6.20 7.00
N PHE A 138 2.86 7.38 6.53
CA PHE A 138 1.52 7.71 6.06
C PHE A 138 1.63 8.46 4.73
N SER A 139 0.92 7.98 3.73
CA SER A 139 0.93 8.56 2.39
C SER A 139 -0.49 8.67 1.86
N GLY A 140 -0.70 9.61 0.94
CA GLY A 140 -1.95 9.69 0.20
C GLY A 140 -1.87 10.62 -0.99
N TRP A 141 -2.79 10.46 -1.94
CA TRP A 141 -2.85 11.26 -3.15
C TRP A 141 -4.28 11.43 -3.67
N LEU A 142 -4.49 12.47 -4.47
CA LEU A 142 -5.70 12.65 -5.25
C LEU A 142 -5.63 11.76 -6.49
N GLN A 143 -6.43 10.71 -6.53
CA GLN A 143 -6.52 9.79 -7.66
C GLN A 143 -7.39 10.38 -8.78
N SER A 144 -8.54 10.95 -8.43
CA SER A 144 -9.48 11.47 -9.43
C SER A 144 -10.25 12.67 -8.89
N PRO A 145 -10.07 13.88 -9.43
CA PRO A 145 -10.87 15.04 -9.06
C PRO A 145 -12.30 14.94 -9.60
N ASP A 146 -13.28 15.51 -8.89
CA ASP A 146 -14.70 15.41 -9.26
C ASP A 146 -15.02 15.90 -10.66
N PHE A 147 -14.36 16.97 -11.12
CA PHE A 147 -14.60 17.47 -12.47
C PHE A 147 -14.16 16.47 -13.55
N GLN A 148 -13.16 15.61 -13.30
CA GLN A 148 -12.76 14.55 -14.24
C GLN A 148 -13.69 13.34 -14.17
N MET A 149 -14.24 13.01 -13.00
CA MET A 149 -15.20 11.91 -12.85
C MET A 149 -16.48 12.11 -13.68
N SER A 150 -16.88 13.36 -13.94
CA SER A 150 -18.01 13.65 -14.85
C SER A 150 -17.75 13.28 -16.32
N TYR A 151 -16.49 13.07 -16.70
CA TYR A 151 -16.07 12.71 -18.06
C TYR A 151 -15.53 11.27 -18.17
N SER A 152 -15.08 10.64 -17.08
CA SER A 152 -14.46 9.31 -17.11
C SER A 152 -15.46 8.19 -16.78
N ASN A 153 -16.26 7.79 -17.77
CA ASN A 153 -17.02 6.53 -17.72
C ASN A 153 -16.15 5.30 -18.08
N ASP A 154 -14.82 5.46 -18.19
CA ASP A 154 -13.99 4.50 -18.94
C ASP A 154 -13.69 3.15 -18.24
N CYS A 155 -13.91 3.08 -16.94
CA CYS A 155 -13.37 2.00 -16.10
C CYS A 155 -14.42 1.26 -15.25
N GLY A 156 -15.62 1.81 -15.14
CA GLY A 156 -16.76 1.15 -14.52
C GLY A 156 -16.75 0.95 -13.00
N VAL A 157 -15.61 0.82 -12.30
CA VAL A 157 -15.56 0.80 -10.81
C VAL A 157 -14.18 1.19 -10.24
N SER A 158 -14.12 2.14 -9.31
CA SER A 158 -13.06 2.21 -8.28
C SER A 158 -13.73 2.04 -6.93
N PHE A 159 -13.21 1.16 -6.08
CA PHE A 159 -13.89 0.84 -4.82
C PHE A 159 -12.91 0.46 -3.72
N HIS A 160 -13.33 0.74 -2.48
CA HIS A 160 -12.77 0.14 -1.28
C HIS A 160 -13.80 -0.80 -0.66
N GLY A 161 -13.40 -2.03 -0.32
CA GLY A 161 -14.31 -3.01 0.25
C GLY A 161 -13.69 -3.80 1.41
N TYR A 162 -14.58 -4.34 2.25
CA TYR A 162 -14.23 -5.23 3.37
C TYR A 162 -14.74 -6.64 3.08
N ALA A 163 -13.97 -7.64 3.50
CA ALA A 163 -14.37 -9.04 3.33
C ALA A 163 -15.64 -9.37 4.14
N VAL A 164 -16.57 -10.11 3.51
CA VAL A 164 -17.87 -10.51 4.10
C VAL A 164 -17.92 -12.00 4.42
N SER A 165 -17.19 -12.82 3.65
CA SER A 165 -16.91 -14.23 3.94
C SER A 165 -15.44 -14.49 3.76
N ALA A 166 -14.83 -14.98 4.83
CA ALA A 166 -13.40 -15.27 4.90
C ALA A 166 -13.11 -16.67 5.46
N ASN A 167 -14.06 -17.20 6.23
CA ASN A 167 -13.99 -18.54 6.77
C ASN A 167 -14.52 -19.50 5.70
N ASP A 168 -13.70 -20.47 5.30
CA ASP A 168 -14.05 -21.66 4.52
C ASP A 168 -14.31 -21.49 3.00
N GLU A 169 -14.08 -20.31 2.41
CA GLU A 169 -14.13 -20.12 0.95
C GLU A 169 -12.73 -19.88 0.35
N ASN A 170 -12.41 -20.56 -0.75
CA ASN A 170 -11.15 -20.37 -1.49
C ASN A 170 -11.03 -18.99 -2.17
N VAL A 171 -12.11 -18.19 -2.14
CA VAL A 171 -12.23 -16.85 -2.73
C VAL A 171 -12.84 -15.92 -1.70
N ILE A 172 -12.18 -14.80 -1.40
CA ILE A 172 -12.67 -13.78 -0.47
C ILE A 172 -13.65 -12.86 -1.20
N ARG A 173 -14.87 -12.71 -0.65
CA ARG A 173 -15.88 -11.79 -1.18
C ARG A 173 -15.83 -10.46 -0.44
N TYR A 174 -15.89 -9.35 -1.18
CA TYR A 174 -15.86 -8.00 -0.63
C TYR A 174 -17.21 -7.29 -0.79
N GLN A 175 -17.58 -6.53 0.21
CA GLN A 175 -18.66 -5.56 0.11
C GLN A 175 -18.08 -4.15 0.04
N SER A 176 -18.57 -3.37 -0.93
CA SER A 176 -18.28 -1.95 -1.05
C SER A 176 -19.56 -1.21 -1.38
N LYS A 177 -19.77 -0.05 -0.75
CA LYS A 177 -20.89 0.84 -1.07
C LYS A 177 -20.85 1.37 -2.51
N GLU A 178 -19.67 1.32 -3.14
CA GLU A 178 -19.39 1.88 -4.47
C GLU A 178 -19.30 0.80 -5.56
N ASN A 179 -19.40 -0.49 -5.22
CA ASN A 179 -19.30 -1.61 -6.17
C ASN A 179 -20.69 -2.08 -6.64
N PRO A 180 -21.04 -1.96 -7.94
CA PRO A 180 -22.36 -2.31 -8.47
C PRO A 180 -22.62 -3.81 -8.68
N ASP A 181 -21.62 -4.71 -8.54
CA ASP A 181 -21.77 -6.17 -8.74
C ASP A 181 -21.03 -6.97 -7.65
N GLU A 182 -21.40 -6.73 -6.38
CA GLU A 182 -20.82 -7.33 -5.16
C GLU A 182 -20.66 -8.87 -5.20
N ARG A 183 -21.38 -9.57 -6.08
CA ARG A 183 -21.36 -11.05 -6.17
C ARG A 183 -20.34 -11.61 -7.15
N ARG A 184 -19.80 -10.80 -8.08
CA ARG A 184 -19.01 -11.31 -9.21
C ARG A 184 -17.57 -10.84 -9.26
N SER A 185 -17.15 -9.93 -8.37
CA SER A 185 -15.77 -9.38 -8.33
C SER A 185 -15.24 -9.07 -9.74
N ARG A 186 -16.01 -8.26 -10.48
CA ARG A 186 -15.76 -7.97 -11.89
C ARG A 186 -15.61 -6.48 -12.08
N LEU A 187 -14.58 -6.09 -12.83
CA LEU A 187 -14.39 -4.74 -13.32
C LEU A 187 -14.89 -4.67 -14.77
N ILE A 188 -15.92 -3.87 -15.05
CA ILE A 188 -16.43 -3.69 -16.40
C ILE A 188 -15.78 -2.44 -17.00
N THR A 189 -14.83 -2.63 -17.90
CA THR A 189 -14.07 -1.56 -18.53
C THR A 189 -14.62 -1.27 -19.92
N THR A 190 -14.52 -0.02 -20.38
CA THR A 190 -14.92 0.39 -21.74
C THR A 190 -13.71 0.55 -22.68
N SER A 191 -12.50 0.27 -22.19
CA SER A 191 -11.27 0.12 -22.96
C SER A 191 -10.32 -0.85 -22.23
N ASN A 192 -9.23 -1.25 -22.89
CA ASN A 192 -8.12 -1.85 -22.16
C ASN A 192 -7.54 -0.79 -21.22
N VAL A 193 -7.42 -1.12 -19.94
CA VAL A 193 -6.92 -0.19 -18.91
C VAL A 193 -5.95 -0.91 -18.00
N THR A 194 -5.00 -0.17 -17.44
CA THR A 194 -4.19 -0.71 -16.34
C THR A 194 -4.97 -0.58 -15.04
N ILE A 195 -5.01 -1.64 -14.25
CA ILE A 195 -5.66 -1.70 -12.95
C ILE A 195 -4.62 -1.89 -11.85
N VAL A 196 -4.95 -1.38 -10.67
CA VAL A 196 -4.18 -1.55 -9.45
C VAL A 196 -5.09 -2.17 -8.40
N LEU A 197 -4.62 -3.26 -7.81
CA LEU A 197 -5.26 -3.93 -6.68
C LEU A 197 -4.33 -3.84 -5.48
N MET A 198 -4.79 -3.21 -4.40
CA MET A 198 -4.12 -3.17 -3.11
C MET A 198 -4.97 -3.89 -2.09
N SER A 199 -4.51 -5.02 -1.59
CA SER A 199 -5.23 -5.77 -0.56
C SER A 199 -4.41 -5.90 0.71
N ASN A 200 -5.10 -5.86 1.85
CA ASN A 200 -4.54 -6.24 3.13
C ASN A 200 -5.39 -7.37 3.69
N THR A 201 -4.76 -8.44 4.15
CA THR A 201 -5.43 -9.52 4.87
C THR A 201 -4.71 -9.76 6.18
N VAL A 202 -5.43 -9.66 7.28
CA VAL A 202 -4.98 -9.94 8.64
C VAL A 202 -5.71 -11.15 9.16
N VAL A 203 -4.95 -12.09 9.70
CA VAL A 203 -5.47 -13.32 10.28
C VAL A 203 -5.06 -13.40 11.73
N ASN A 204 -5.91 -14.00 12.56
CA ASN A 204 -5.58 -14.31 13.94
C ASN A 204 -5.43 -15.81 14.12
N ARG A 205 -4.19 -16.24 14.38
CA ARG A 205 -3.79 -17.64 14.62
C ARG A 205 -4.21 -18.60 13.49
N GLY A 206 -3.45 -19.66 13.29
CA GLY A 206 -3.79 -20.69 12.31
C GLY A 206 -2.56 -21.27 11.65
N GLY A 207 -2.78 -22.05 10.59
CA GLY A 207 -1.67 -22.53 9.76
C GLY A 207 -1.27 -21.52 8.69
N THR A 208 -0.57 -22.03 7.69
CA THR A 208 -0.04 -21.24 6.57
C THR A 208 -1.05 -21.18 5.43
N SER A 209 -1.19 -20.02 4.80
CA SER A 209 -2.04 -19.84 3.63
C SER A 209 -1.39 -19.01 2.54
N GLU A 210 -1.66 -19.40 1.30
CA GLU A 210 -1.33 -18.64 0.10
C GLU A 210 -2.44 -17.63 -0.20
N MET A 211 -2.04 -16.38 -0.29
CA MET A 211 -2.89 -15.26 -0.66
C MET A 211 -2.54 -14.83 -2.08
N GLN A 212 -3.53 -14.85 -2.97
CA GLN A 212 -3.31 -14.61 -4.40
C GLN A 212 -4.24 -13.53 -4.91
N HIS A 213 -3.72 -12.63 -5.73
CA HIS A 213 -4.52 -11.87 -6.68
C HIS A 213 -4.59 -12.65 -7.98
N VAL A 214 -5.81 -12.97 -8.40
CA VAL A 214 -6.12 -13.68 -9.64
C VAL A 214 -6.88 -12.75 -10.55
N ILE A 215 -6.46 -12.63 -11.81
CA ILE A 215 -7.09 -11.76 -12.82
C ILE A 215 -7.39 -12.62 -14.03
N ASP A 216 -8.65 -12.64 -14.47
CA ASP A 216 -9.13 -13.45 -15.59
C ASP A 216 -8.75 -14.95 -15.50
N GLY A 217 -8.67 -15.45 -14.27
CA GLY A 217 -8.32 -16.85 -13.95
C GLY A 217 -6.83 -17.11 -13.73
N GLU A 218 -5.96 -16.16 -14.06
CA GLU A 218 -4.50 -16.27 -13.94
C GLU A 218 -4.00 -15.70 -12.61
N ASN A 219 -3.05 -16.39 -11.96
CA ASN A 219 -2.44 -15.91 -10.73
C ASN A 219 -1.40 -14.83 -11.05
N VAL A 220 -1.67 -13.58 -10.64
CA VAL A 220 -0.82 -12.42 -11.00
C VAL A 220 0.13 -12.04 -9.86
N THR A 221 -0.30 -12.15 -8.62
CA THR A 221 0.56 -11.86 -7.46
C THR A 221 0.25 -12.82 -6.33
N LEU A 222 1.29 -13.30 -5.66
CA LEU A 222 1.20 -14.31 -4.61
C LEU A 222 1.98 -13.84 -3.39
N SER A 223 1.43 -14.12 -2.22
CA SER A 223 2.16 -14.08 -0.96
C SER A 223 1.66 -15.18 -0.04
N VAL A 224 2.28 -15.30 1.13
CA VAL A 224 1.92 -16.28 2.15
C VAL A 224 1.74 -15.56 3.48
N ILE A 225 0.65 -15.93 4.16
CA ILE A 225 0.44 -15.61 5.57
C ILE A 225 0.74 -16.87 6.37
N ASP A 226 1.54 -16.72 7.42
CA ASP A 226 1.82 -17.79 8.36
C ASP A 226 1.26 -17.47 9.75
N GLY A 227 0.07 -18.00 10.05
CA GLY A 227 -0.64 -17.75 11.30
C GLY A 227 0.02 -18.35 12.55
N GLN A 228 1.11 -19.12 12.39
CA GLN A 228 1.87 -19.68 13.51
C GLN A 228 2.89 -18.66 14.07
N CYS A 229 3.22 -17.63 13.30
CA CYS A 229 4.34 -16.74 13.59
C CYS A 229 4.03 -15.56 14.50
N SER A 230 2.76 -15.20 14.64
CA SER A 230 2.32 -14.12 15.52
C SER A 230 0.83 -14.28 15.83
N ASP A 231 0.36 -13.65 16.90
CA ASP A 231 -1.07 -13.65 17.25
C ASP A 231 -1.94 -12.98 16.18
N ASP A 232 -1.45 -11.90 15.58
CA ASP A 232 -2.03 -11.23 14.41
C ASP A 232 -0.91 -11.08 13.37
N VAL A 233 -1.15 -11.55 12.14
CA VAL A 233 -0.23 -11.45 10.99
C VAL A 233 -0.97 -10.85 9.80
N GLY A 234 -0.45 -9.76 9.25
CA GLY A 234 -0.93 -9.14 8.04
C GLY A 234 -0.09 -9.45 6.81
N VAL A 235 -0.73 -9.64 5.65
CA VAL A 235 -0.09 -9.51 4.34
C VAL A 235 -0.69 -8.33 3.60
N PHE A 236 0.16 -7.56 2.93
CA PHE A 236 -0.24 -6.52 2.00
C PHE A 236 0.22 -6.91 0.60
N LEU A 237 -0.68 -6.89 -0.37
CA LEU A 237 -0.37 -7.20 -1.76
C LEU A 237 -0.70 -5.99 -2.63
N VAL A 238 0.24 -5.63 -3.50
CA VAL A 238 0.03 -4.66 -4.58
C VAL A 238 0.19 -5.40 -5.89
N THR A 239 -0.80 -5.28 -6.77
CA THR A 239 -0.76 -5.81 -8.12
C THR A 239 -1.08 -4.70 -9.08
N VAL A 240 -0.25 -4.56 -10.11
CA VAL A 240 -0.55 -3.77 -11.29
C VAL A 240 -0.73 -4.76 -12.44
N ALA A 241 -1.81 -4.63 -13.20
CA ALA A 241 -2.19 -5.56 -14.26
C ALA A 241 -3.00 -4.87 -15.36
N THR A 242 -3.13 -5.50 -16.51
CA THR A 242 -4.02 -5.03 -17.58
C THR A 242 -5.40 -5.67 -17.41
N ALA A 243 -6.45 -4.87 -17.53
CA ALA A 243 -7.83 -5.34 -17.65
C ALA A 243 -8.33 -5.12 -19.08
N ASP A 244 -8.99 -6.14 -19.64
CA ASP A 244 -9.41 -6.19 -21.03
C ASP A 244 -10.75 -5.50 -21.27
N PHE A 245 -10.92 -4.94 -22.46
CA PHE A 245 -12.17 -4.35 -22.94
C PHE A 245 -13.35 -5.33 -22.82
N GLY A 246 -14.48 -4.86 -22.28
CA GLY A 246 -15.65 -5.68 -22.03
C GLY A 246 -15.67 -6.30 -20.62
N GLY A 247 -14.58 -6.13 -19.87
CA GLY A 247 -14.45 -6.37 -18.45
C GLY A 247 -13.59 -7.57 -18.08
N SER A 248 -12.82 -7.40 -17.00
CA SER A 248 -12.00 -8.45 -16.38
C SER A 248 -12.58 -8.88 -15.05
N THR A 249 -12.38 -10.14 -14.68
CA THR A 249 -12.65 -10.63 -13.33
C THR A 249 -11.41 -10.53 -12.46
N PHE A 250 -11.60 -10.26 -11.18
CA PHE A 250 -10.54 -10.32 -10.19
C PHE A 250 -11.00 -11.14 -9.00
N GLU A 251 -10.10 -11.94 -8.43
CA GLU A 251 -10.38 -12.73 -7.24
C GLU A 251 -9.21 -12.62 -6.27
N ILE A 252 -9.52 -12.53 -4.98
CA ILE A 252 -8.51 -12.73 -3.94
C ILE A 252 -8.70 -14.15 -3.43
N LYS A 253 -7.77 -15.03 -3.79
CA LYS A 253 -7.81 -16.42 -3.33
C LYS A 253 -7.03 -16.60 -2.05
N ASN A 254 -7.64 -17.38 -1.19
CA ASN A 254 -7.04 -17.90 0.03
C ASN A 254 -6.92 -19.41 -0.16
N ARG A 255 -5.70 -19.94 -0.31
CA ARG A 255 -5.48 -21.38 -0.48
C ARG A 255 -4.69 -21.93 0.70
N LYS A 256 -5.09 -23.13 1.14
CA LYS A 256 -4.33 -24.07 1.99
C LYS A 256 -4.62 -24.12 3.50
N THR A 257 -5.45 -23.28 4.12
CA THR A 257 -5.88 -23.51 5.52
C THR A 257 -7.18 -22.80 5.91
N HIS A 258 -7.78 -23.26 7.01
CA HIS A 258 -8.80 -22.52 7.77
C HIS A 258 -8.10 -21.55 8.74
N PHE A 259 -8.32 -20.26 8.58
CA PHE A 259 -7.91 -19.25 9.55
C PHE A 259 -9.06 -18.26 9.76
N HIS A 260 -9.06 -17.64 10.93
CA HIS A 260 -9.99 -16.57 11.20
C HIS A 260 -9.41 -15.25 10.66
N ILE A 261 -9.91 -14.80 9.50
CA ILE A 261 -9.59 -13.47 9.00
C ILE A 261 -10.25 -12.45 9.92
N THR A 262 -9.44 -11.63 10.56
CA THR A 262 -9.91 -10.58 11.47
C THR A 262 -10.17 -9.27 10.75
N SER A 263 -9.43 -9.01 9.67
CA SER A 263 -9.62 -7.88 8.79
C SER A 263 -9.14 -8.25 7.39
N CYS A 264 -9.91 -7.91 6.37
CA CYS A 264 -9.44 -8.02 5.01
C CYS A 264 -10.08 -6.91 4.18
N THR A 265 -9.23 -6.17 3.48
CA THR A 265 -9.62 -4.99 2.70
C THR A 265 -9.06 -5.09 1.30
N LEU A 266 -9.78 -4.52 0.34
CA LEU A 266 -9.37 -4.39 -1.04
C LEU A 266 -9.65 -2.97 -1.51
N THR A 267 -8.62 -2.31 -2.01
CA THR A 267 -8.72 -1.07 -2.78
C THR A 267 -8.40 -1.40 -4.24
N ALA A 268 -9.35 -1.14 -5.13
CA ALA A 268 -9.19 -1.39 -6.56
C ALA A 268 -9.51 -0.13 -7.36
N PHE A 269 -8.65 0.20 -8.32
CA PHE A 269 -8.84 1.34 -9.22
C PHE A 269 -8.07 1.12 -10.52
N CYS A 270 -8.39 1.93 -11.52
CA CYS A 270 -7.66 1.97 -12.78
C CYS A 270 -6.79 3.22 -12.90
N LEU A 271 -5.80 3.10 -13.77
CA LEU A 271 -4.94 4.17 -14.23
C LEU A 271 -5.40 4.56 -15.64
N ILE A 272 -5.74 5.83 -15.83
CA ILE A 272 -6.14 6.36 -17.13
C ILE A 272 -4.88 6.82 -17.84
N ASN A 273 -4.21 5.87 -18.52
CA ASN A 273 -2.94 6.03 -19.21
C ASN A 273 -1.77 6.44 -18.30
N GLY A 274 -0.58 5.96 -18.64
CA GLY A 274 0.66 6.35 -17.97
C GLY A 274 1.51 5.16 -17.55
N PRO A 275 2.80 5.40 -17.26
CA PRO A 275 3.73 4.34 -16.95
C PRO A 275 3.32 3.50 -15.75
N ALA A 276 3.40 2.19 -15.90
CA ALA A 276 3.02 1.22 -14.88
C ALA A 276 3.75 -0.11 -15.10
N PHE A 277 4.13 -0.77 -14.02
CA PHE A 277 4.82 -2.06 -14.09
C PHE A 277 4.52 -2.95 -12.89
N ASN A 278 4.65 -4.24 -13.14
CA ASN A 278 4.64 -5.28 -12.12
C ASN A 278 5.63 -6.36 -12.53
N ILE A 279 6.55 -6.71 -11.64
CA ILE A 279 7.70 -7.55 -11.92
C ILE A 279 7.84 -8.55 -10.78
N TRP A 280 8.12 -9.80 -11.13
CA TRP A 280 8.53 -10.82 -10.17
C TRP A 280 10.02 -11.14 -10.34
N ALA A 281 10.68 -11.34 -9.21
CA ALA A 281 12.09 -11.73 -9.16
C ALA A 281 12.26 -12.94 -8.24
N ALA A 282 12.86 -14.01 -8.77
CA ALA A 282 13.02 -15.31 -8.13
C ALA A 282 14.08 -15.31 -7.01
N GLY A 283 15.07 -14.41 -7.11
CA GLY A 283 16.06 -14.20 -6.06
C GLY A 283 17.50 -13.95 -6.52
N THR A 284 17.75 -13.93 -7.83
CA THR A 284 19.09 -13.64 -8.37
C THR A 284 19.50 -12.20 -8.06
N THR A 285 20.73 -12.00 -7.58
CA THR A 285 21.29 -10.66 -7.38
C THR A 285 22.65 -10.50 -8.06
N LEU A 286 22.94 -9.29 -8.57
CA LEU A 286 24.25 -8.88 -9.08
C LEU A 286 24.70 -7.62 -8.34
N ASN A 287 25.83 -7.71 -7.62
CA ASN A 287 26.34 -6.62 -6.79
C ASN A 287 25.23 -6.01 -5.90
N THR A 288 24.49 -6.87 -5.19
CA THR A 288 23.30 -6.56 -4.37
C THR A 288 22.02 -6.18 -5.14
N THR A 289 22.10 -5.84 -6.42
CA THR A 289 20.91 -5.47 -7.21
C THR A 289 20.10 -6.70 -7.56
N VAL A 290 18.79 -6.66 -7.33
CA VAL A 290 17.88 -7.75 -7.68
C VAL A 290 17.63 -7.78 -9.17
N MET A 291 17.90 -8.92 -9.80
CA MET A 291 17.58 -9.16 -11.21
C MET A 291 16.12 -9.55 -11.37
N PHE A 292 15.56 -9.29 -12.54
CA PHE A 292 14.15 -9.60 -12.81
C PHE A 292 14.04 -10.91 -13.58
N ASP A 293 13.02 -11.70 -13.25
CA ASP A 293 12.80 -13.02 -13.84
C ASP A 293 11.50 -13.08 -14.66
N ASP A 294 10.47 -12.33 -14.26
CA ASP A 294 9.20 -12.26 -14.98
C ASP A 294 8.61 -10.85 -15.00
N ILE A 295 8.24 -10.38 -16.18
CA ILE A 295 7.61 -9.06 -16.40
C ILE A 295 6.11 -9.30 -16.57
N ILE A 296 5.38 -9.12 -15.48
CA ILE A 296 3.93 -9.35 -15.42
C ILE A 296 3.18 -8.20 -16.09
N THR A 297 3.65 -6.97 -15.92
CA THR A 297 3.08 -5.79 -16.57
C THR A 297 4.19 -4.81 -16.91
N ASN A 298 4.15 -4.31 -18.14
CA ASN A 298 5.00 -3.22 -18.61
C ASN A 298 4.14 -2.30 -19.50
N ASN A 299 3.74 -1.18 -18.95
CA ASN A 299 3.10 -0.10 -19.65
C ASN A 299 4.04 1.10 -19.61
N ASP A 300 4.57 1.50 -20.76
CA ASP A 300 5.37 2.72 -20.95
C ASP A 300 6.55 2.91 -19.96
N VAL A 301 7.24 1.82 -19.63
CA VAL A 301 8.55 1.85 -18.94
C VAL A 301 9.60 1.05 -19.72
N THR A 302 10.87 1.38 -19.51
CA THR A 302 11.98 0.56 -20.02
C THR A 302 12.49 -0.35 -18.92
N ILE A 303 12.37 -1.66 -19.10
CA ILE A 303 12.85 -2.67 -18.15
C ILE A 303 14.11 -3.32 -18.69
N ASN A 304 15.13 -3.43 -17.84
CA ASN A 304 16.33 -4.19 -18.13
C ASN A 304 16.50 -5.29 -17.08
N GLU A 305 16.07 -6.50 -17.43
CA GLU A 305 16.05 -7.68 -16.55
C GLU A 305 17.45 -8.06 -16.06
N ALA A 306 18.42 -8.06 -16.99
CA ALA A 306 19.82 -8.42 -16.73
C ALA A 306 20.58 -7.38 -15.90
N PHE A 307 19.97 -6.24 -15.58
CA PHE A 307 20.54 -5.23 -14.68
C PHE A 307 19.56 -4.83 -13.57
N GLY A 308 18.42 -5.50 -13.45
CA GLY A 308 17.44 -5.23 -12.38
C GLY A 308 16.94 -3.79 -12.35
N THR A 309 16.80 -3.15 -13.51
CA THR A 309 16.53 -1.71 -13.60
C THR A 309 15.22 -1.42 -14.34
N VAL A 310 14.40 -0.53 -13.77
CA VAL A 310 13.24 0.06 -14.45
C VAL A 310 13.53 1.54 -14.69
N SER A 311 13.39 2.03 -15.92
CA SER A 311 13.48 3.45 -16.26
C SER A 311 12.09 4.03 -16.44
N LEU A 312 11.75 5.01 -15.62
CA LEU A 312 10.47 5.72 -15.63
C LEU A 312 10.51 6.79 -16.72
N LEU A 313 9.78 6.58 -17.81
CA LEU A 313 9.90 7.43 -19.00
C LEU A 313 9.26 8.82 -18.83
N GLN A 314 8.28 8.92 -17.93
CA GLN A 314 7.53 10.14 -17.72
C GLN A 314 7.92 10.84 -16.41
N ARG A 315 7.96 12.17 -16.46
CA ARG A 315 8.12 13.00 -15.25
C ARG A 315 6.79 13.08 -14.51
N GLY A 316 6.81 12.81 -13.20
CA GLY A 316 5.60 12.88 -12.40
C GLY A 316 5.76 12.34 -10.99
N ILE A 317 4.63 12.05 -10.35
CA ILE A 317 4.56 11.43 -9.03
C ILE A 317 4.35 9.93 -9.23
N TYR A 318 5.21 9.10 -8.66
CA TYR A 318 5.10 7.66 -8.75
C TYR A 318 4.82 7.04 -7.39
N PHE A 319 3.98 6.01 -7.41
CA PHE A 319 3.88 5.03 -6.35
C PHE A 319 4.75 3.83 -6.70
N LEU A 320 5.59 3.39 -5.77
CA LEU A 320 6.45 2.22 -5.90
C LEU A 320 6.23 1.31 -4.70
N SER A 321 6.27 0.00 -4.90
CA SER A 321 6.18 -0.98 -3.82
C SER A 321 7.08 -2.17 -4.08
N TRP A 322 7.61 -2.77 -3.01
CA TRP A 322 8.31 -4.04 -3.09
C TRP A 322 7.99 -4.91 -1.88
N THR A 323 7.78 -6.20 -2.12
CA THR A 323 7.41 -7.18 -1.10
C THR A 323 8.58 -8.11 -0.84
N VAL A 324 8.90 -8.36 0.42
CA VAL A 324 10.01 -9.21 0.84
C VAL A 324 9.51 -10.33 1.74
N HIS A 325 9.95 -11.54 1.42
CA HIS A 325 9.65 -12.75 2.16
C HIS A 325 10.90 -13.27 2.87
N ALA A 326 10.83 -13.41 4.20
CA ALA A 326 11.89 -13.98 5.02
C ALA A 326 11.44 -15.32 5.62
N TYR A 327 12.37 -16.25 5.77
CA TYR A 327 12.10 -17.64 6.16
C TYR A 327 13.05 -18.10 7.27
N ASN A 328 12.52 -18.87 8.22
CA ASN A 328 13.28 -19.70 9.16
C ASN A 328 14.56 -19.05 9.71
N ASP A 329 14.40 -18.19 10.70
CA ASP A 329 15.50 -17.51 11.40
C ASP A 329 16.40 -16.69 10.47
N SER A 330 15.78 -15.81 9.68
CA SER A 330 16.49 -14.92 8.75
C SER A 330 16.14 -13.47 8.93
N VAL A 331 17.07 -12.61 8.53
CA VAL A 331 16.89 -11.17 8.42
C VAL A 331 17.28 -10.76 7.01
N ILE A 332 16.35 -10.10 6.33
CA ILE A 332 16.58 -9.55 4.99
C ILE A 332 16.49 -8.03 5.08
N LEU A 333 17.55 -7.34 4.69
CA LEU A 333 17.55 -5.89 4.49
C LEU A 333 17.52 -5.61 3.00
N SER A 334 16.38 -5.08 2.54
CA SER A 334 16.19 -4.61 1.17
C SER A 334 16.14 -3.08 1.11
N SER A 335 16.47 -2.53 -0.04
CA SER A 335 16.44 -1.08 -0.27
C SER A 335 15.90 -0.75 -1.66
N LEU A 336 15.06 0.29 -1.71
CA LEU A 336 14.71 0.97 -2.94
C LEU A 336 15.78 2.01 -3.25
N ALA A 337 16.39 1.89 -4.42
CA ALA A 337 17.33 2.86 -4.96
C ALA A 337 16.72 3.59 -6.16
N VAL A 338 16.87 4.91 -6.19
CA VAL A 338 16.44 5.80 -7.25
C VAL A 338 17.66 6.54 -7.76
N ASP A 339 17.98 6.38 -9.04
CA ASP A 339 19.22 6.87 -9.66
C ASP A 339 20.45 6.48 -8.82
N ASP A 340 20.49 5.19 -8.43
CA ASP A 340 21.50 4.55 -7.57
C ASP A 340 21.62 5.09 -6.14
N VAL A 341 20.78 6.05 -5.74
CA VAL A 341 20.68 6.55 -4.37
C VAL A 341 19.62 5.77 -3.59
N ILE A 342 20.01 5.16 -2.48
CA ILE A 342 19.04 4.51 -1.58
C ILE A 342 18.15 5.57 -0.94
N ILE A 343 16.84 5.47 -1.16
CA ILE A 343 15.86 6.39 -0.56
C ILE A 343 15.02 5.75 0.54
N ARG A 344 14.89 4.42 0.53
CA ARG A 344 14.09 3.67 1.50
C ARG A 344 14.67 2.29 1.75
N ASN A 345 14.53 1.85 3.00
CA ASN A 345 14.90 0.52 3.46
C ASN A 345 13.67 -0.25 3.92
N LEU A 346 13.75 -1.57 3.82
CA LEU A 346 12.80 -2.49 4.43
C LEU A 346 13.59 -3.66 5.03
N THR A 347 13.51 -3.80 6.35
CA THR A 347 14.01 -4.95 7.08
C THR A 347 12.87 -5.89 7.40
N VAL A 348 13.00 -7.15 6.98
CA VAL A 348 12.07 -8.24 7.32
C VAL A 348 12.81 -9.27 8.14
N THR A 349 12.28 -9.60 9.30
CA THR A 349 12.82 -10.61 10.21
C THR A 349 11.83 -11.75 10.34
N SER A 350 12.30 -12.97 10.14
CA SER A 350 11.54 -14.20 10.36
C SER A 350 12.10 -14.98 11.54
N PRO A 351 11.27 -15.36 12.53
CA PRO A 351 11.66 -16.31 13.57
C PRO A 351 11.99 -17.72 13.01
N PRO A 352 12.54 -18.63 13.84
CA PRO A 352 12.66 -20.04 13.51
C PRO A 352 11.30 -20.65 13.14
N ASP A 353 11.30 -21.57 12.16
CA ASP A 353 10.12 -22.28 11.63
C ASP A 353 9.00 -21.38 11.07
N CYS A 354 9.32 -20.11 10.81
CA CYS A 354 8.35 -19.09 10.41
C CYS A 354 8.57 -18.55 9.00
N HIS A 355 7.46 -18.20 8.36
CA HIS A 355 7.46 -17.38 7.16
C HIS A 355 6.84 -16.01 7.43
N THR A 356 7.65 -14.96 7.28
CA THR A 356 7.22 -13.57 7.41
C THR A 356 7.28 -12.85 6.07
N VAL A 357 6.36 -11.92 5.87
CA VAL A 357 6.29 -11.07 4.69
C VAL A 357 6.06 -9.64 5.11
N SER A 358 6.66 -8.71 4.37
CA SER A 358 6.41 -7.29 4.53
C SER A 358 6.51 -6.59 3.19
N THR A 359 5.69 -5.56 3.01
CA THR A 359 5.67 -4.73 1.81
C THR A 359 5.86 -3.29 2.22
N ASN A 360 6.89 -2.65 1.66
CA ASN A 360 7.10 -1.22 1.81
C ASN A 360 6.66 -0.50 0.53
N VAL A 361 6.31 0.77 0.69
CA VAL A 361 5.83 1.65 -0.37
C VAL A 361 6.59 2.97 -0.35
N ALA A 362 6.75 3.58 -1.52
CA ALA A 362 7.32 4.90 -1.68
C ALA A 362 6.47 5.72 -2.65
N LEU A 363 6.20 6.97 -2.29
CA LEU A 363 5.52 7.96 -3.09
C LEU A 363 6.42 9.18 -3.22
N LEU A 364 6.92 9.40 -4.43
CA LEU A 364 7.86 10.47 -4.68
C LEU A 364 7.71 11.08 -6.08
N PRO A 365 8.02 12.39 -6.21
CA PRO A 365 8.23 13.00 -7.52
C PRO A 365 9.54 12.50 -8.13
N VAL A 366 9.53 12.19 -9.43
CA VAL A 366 10.70 11.76 -10.20
C VAL A 366 10.84 12.58 -11.48
N GLN A 367 12.03 12.57 -12.07
CA GLN A 367 12.27 13.12 -13.40
C GLN A 367 12.03 12.06 -14.47
N ALA A 368 11.86 12.49 -15.73
CA ALA A 368 11.87 11.56 -16.84
C ALA A 368 13.23 10.85 -16.92
N MET A 369 13.20 9.57 -17.29
CA MET A 369 14.35 8.65 -17.34
C MET A 369 14.96 8.32 -15.96
N THR A 370 14.32 8.68 -14.84
CA THR A 370 14.75 8.21 -13.52
C THR A 370 14.73 6.69 -13.46
N THR A 371 15.78 6.12 -12.90
CA THR A 371 15.98 4.67 -12.79
C THR A 371 15.64 4.17 -11.40
N ILE A 372 15.00 3.00 -11.32
CA ILE A 372 14.60 2.34 -10.09
C ILE A 372 15.26 0.96 -10.02
N LYS A 373 15.80 0.63 -8.85
CA LYS A 373 16.37 -0.69 -8.52
C LYS A 373 15.96 -1.12 -7.12
N ILE A 374 15.82 -2.42 -6.91
CA ILE A 374 15.79 -3.01 -5.57
C ILE A 374 17.14 -3.63 -5.27
N LYS A 375 17.65 -3.41 -4.05
CA LYS A 375 18.92 -3.95 -3.58
C LYS A 375 18.69 -4.82 -2.35
N ILE A 376 19.36 -5.96 -2.26
CA ILE A 376 19.46 -6.79 -1.06
C ILE A 376 20.83 -6.55 -0.42
N LEU A 377 20.83 -5.86 0.72
CA LEU A 377 22.04 -5.48 1.44
C LEU A 377 22.43 -6.52 2.51
N VAL A 378 21.44 -7.24 3.05
CA VAL A 378 21.62 -8.33 4.02
C VAL A 378 20.61 -9.43 3.71
N GLY A 379 21.03 -10.68 3.84
CA GLY A 379 20.18 -11.85 3.61
C GLY A 379 20.06 -12.22 2.13
N GLU A 380 19.16 -13.15 1.85
CA GLU A 380 18.88 -13.66 0.51
C GLU A 380 17.37 -13.71 0.29
N ILE A 381 16.95 -13.53 -0.97
CA ILE A 381 15.54 -13.60 -1.35
C ILE A 381 15.11 -15.06 -1.26
N GLY A 382 14.06 -15.33 -0.48
CA GLY A 382 13.56 -16.70 -0.33
C GLY A 382 12.72 -17.19 -1.52
N LYS A 383 12.27 -18.44 -1.45
CA LYS A 383 11.75 -19.20 -2.61
C LYS A 383 10.51 -18.64 -3.30
N LEU A 384 9.70 -17.81 -2.63
CA LEU A 384 8.57 -17.14 -3.30
C LEU A 384 8.99 -15.94 -4.13
N GLY A 385 10.26 -15.56 -4.09
CA GLY A 385 10.75 -14.38 -4.77
C GLY A 385 10.27 -13.09 -4.12
N MET A 386 10.20 -12.04 -4.93
CA MET A 386 9.64 -10.74 -4.57
C MET A 386 8.80 -10.18 -5.71
N TYR A 387 7.81 -9.37 -5.34
CA TYR A 387 7.06 -8.55 -6.29
C TYR A 387 7.48 -7.11 -6.16
N ILE A 388 7.75 -6.49 -7.30
CA ILE A 388 8.14 -5.08 -7.44
C ILE A 388 7.15 -4.44 -8.40
N SER A 389 6.43 -3.44 -7.92
CA SER A 389 5.38 -2.80 -8.70
C SER A 389 5.52 -1.29 -8.62
N GLY A 390 5.05 -0.61 -9.65
CA GLY A 390 5.01 0.85 -9.64
C GLY A 390 4.09 1.40 -10.70
N PHE A 391 3.61 2.62 -10.46
CA PHE A 391 2.76 3.32 -11.41
C PHE A 391 2.82 4.83 -11.23
N LEU A 392 2.57 5.55 -12.32
CA LEU A 392 2.39 6.98 -12.33
C LEU A 392 1.04 7.34 -11.68
N ILE A 393 1.08 8.16 -10.63
CA ILE A 393 -0.10 8.77 -10.02
C ILE A 393 -0.55 9.99 -10.83
N SER A 394 0.39 10.87 -11.16
CA SER A 394 0.11 12.11 -11.88
C SER A 394 1.34 12.56 -12.64
N SER A 395 1.16 12.84 -13.94
CA SER A 395 2.18 13.47 -14.77
C SER A 395 2.38 14.95 -14.40
N PHE A 396 3.62 15.44 -14.50
CA PHE A 396 3.96 16.87 -14.41
C PHE A 396 4.07 17.55 -15.78
N GLU A 397 3.63 16.88 -16.85
CA GLU A 397 3.55 17.51 -18.17
C GLU A 397 2.53 18.64 -18.18
N THR A 398 2.90 19.71 -18.88
CA THR A 398 2.18 20.98 -18.99
C THR A 398 0.92 20.86 -19.82
#